data_AF-A0A7S2GJ10-F1
#
_entry.id   AF-A0A7S2GJ10-F1
#
_cell.length_a   1.000
_cell.length_b   1.000
_cell.length_c   1.000
_cell.angle_alpha   90.00
_cell.angle_beta   90.00
_cell.angle_gamma   90.00
#
_symmetry.space_group_name_H-M   'P 1'
#
loop_
_entity.id
_entity.type
_entity.pdbx_description
1 polymer ?
#
loop_
_entity_poly.entity_id
_entity_poly.type
_entity_poly.pdbx_seq_one_letter_code
_entity_poly.pdbx_strand_id
1 'polypeptide(L)'
;LYQPPLPDSALLVSRQGTITHLQREVKRIKEAEQKAREALDKSKAQAAREAEAESRRATGVQQPSVDPASTPRGSLITKPTIGYVRDIDLSVFAAGFLAKELCELKHTWKDGEVKVTALNRNQSDIHASIKEKRGKRALYYDLTLMVNWTGKSKLGRSSHSEMQGVMKMYNVAQDTKFALGGDKETSYMYELGFATQFHGACEPWATQIKEEAAELFELISLLITGKLVPAVEKKGELVH
;
A
#
# COMPACT_ATOMS: atom_id res chain seq x y z
N LEU A 1 -44.90 2.99 -32.97
CA LEU A 1 -43.51 2.82 -33.49
C LEU A 1 -43.01 1.47 -33.01
N TYR A 2 -43.05 0.45 -33.86
CA TYR A 2 -42.61 -0.91 -33.53
C TYR A 2 -41.10 -0.99 -33.80
N GLN A 3 -40.27 -1.15 -32.77
CA GLN A 3 -38.85 -1.45 -32.97
C GLN A 3 -38.72 -2.94 -33.31
N PRO A 4 -38.08 -3.31 -34.42
CA PRO A 4 -37.84 -4.71 -34.72
C PRO A 4 -36.89 -5.32 -33.68
N PRO A 5 -37.05 -6.61 -33.32
CA PRO A 5 -36.13 -7.27 -32.41
C PRO A 5 -34.71 -7.28 -33.00
N LEU A 6 -33.73 -7.02 -32.15
CA LEU A 6 -32.31 -7.03 -32.52
C LEU A 6 -31.93 -8.39 -33.13
N PRO A 7 -31.11 -8.42 -34.19
CA PRO A 7 -30.71 -9.66 -34.84
C PRO A 7 -29.92 -10.55 -33.86
N ASP A 8 -30.19 -11.86 -33.88
CA ASP A 8 -29.61 -12.88 -32.98
C ASP A 8 -28.07 -12.83 -32.89
N SER A 9 -27.40 -12.32 -33.93
CA SER A 9 -25.95 -12.11 -33.97
C SER A 9 -25.45 -11.09 -32.93
N ALA A 10 -26.21 -10.03 -32.63
CA ALA A 10 -25.83 -9.03 -31.63
C ALA A 10 -25.93 -9.57 -30.19
N LEU A 11 -26.89 -10.45 -29.93
CA LEU A 11 -27.05 -11.12 -28.64
C LEU A 11 -25.95 -12.17 -28.40
N LEU A 12 -25.51 -12.87 -29.45
CA LEU A 12 -24.40 -13.83 -29.36
C LEU A 12 -23.07 -13.13 -29.09
N VAL A 13 -22.77 -12.02 -29.78
CA VAL A 13 -21.53 -11.24 -29.54
C VAL A 13 -21.51 -10.65 -28.12
N SER A 14 -22.64 -10.15 -27.61
CA SER A 14 -22.77 -9.66 -26.23
C SER A 14 -22.54 -10.77 -25.19
N ARG A 15 -23.04 -11.99 -25.46
CA ARG A 15 -22.83 -13.15 -24.58
C ARG A 15 -21.36 -13.60 -24.61
N GLN A 16 -20.72 -13.61 -25.77
CA GLN A 16 -19.28 -13.93 -25.90
C GLN A 16 -18.38 -12.96 -25.10
N GLY A 17 -18.69 -11.66 -25.13
CA GLY A 17 -17.96 -10.64 -24.35
C GLY A 17 -18.12 -10.83 -22.83
N THR A 18 -19.33 -11.17 -22.40
CA THR A 18 -19.62 -11.44 -20.98
C THR A 18 -18.90 -12.71 -20.49
N ILE A 19 -18.88 -13.76 -21.31
CA ILE A 19 -18.19 -15.02 -20.98
C ILE A 19 -16.68 -14.79 -20.84
N THR A 20 -16.08 -14.02 -21.74
CA THR A 20 -14.63 -13.72 -21.68
C THR A 20 -14.25 -12.82 -20.51
N HIS A 21 -15.12 -11.87 -20.13
CA HIS A 21 -14.96 -11.07 -18.90
C HIS A 21 -14.99 -11.95 -17.65
N LEU A 22 -16.03 -12.77 -17.50
CA LEU A 22 -16.18 -13.67 -16.36
C LEU A 22 -15.01 -14.68 -16.25
N GLN A 23 -14.50 -15.17 -17.37
CA GLN A 23 -13.31 -16.04 -17.37
C GLN A 23 -12.05 -15.33 -16.85
N ARG A 24 -11.87 -14.03 -17.14
CA ARG A 24 -10.76 -13.24 -16.61
C ARG A 24 -10.94 -12.96 -15.12
N GLU A 25 -12.15 -12.64 -14.68
CA GLU A 25 -12.44 -12.45 -13.25
C GLU A 25 -12.22 -13.73 -12.44
N VAL A 26 -12.70 -14.87 -12.92
CA VAL A 26 -12.47 -16.16 -12.25
C VAL A 26 -10.98 -16.48 -12.14
N LYS A 27 -10.20 -16.18 -13.18
CA LYS A 27 -8.75 -16.34 -13.14
C LYS A 27 -8.10 -15.41 -12.10
N ARG A 28 -8.51 -14.13 -12.08
CA ARG A 28 -8.02 -13.12 -11.14
C ARG A 28 -8.34 -13.50 -9.69
N ILE A 29 -9.56 -13.98 -9.43
CA ILE A 29 -10.01 -14.43 -8.11
C ILE A 29 -9.17 -15.63 -7.64
N LYS A 30 -8.89 -16.60 -8.52
CA LYS A 30 -8.04 -17.76 -8.18
C LYS A 30 -6.60 -17.34 -7.83
N GLU A 31 -6.02 -16.43 -8.60
CA GLU A 31 -4.67 -15.91 -8.33
C GLU A 31 -4.63 -15.10 -7.02
N ALA A 32 -5.68 -14.34 -6.72
CA ALA A 32 -5.82 -13.62 -5.46
C ALA A 32 -5.98 -14.57 -4.26
N GLU A 33 -6.79 -15.62 -4.40
CA GLU A 33 -6.98 -16.63 -3.35
C GLU A 33 -5.66 -17.38 -3.06
N GLN A 34 -4.90 -17.73 -4.10
CA GLN A 34 -3.61 -18.38 -3.93
C GLN A 34 -2.60 -17.48 -3.20
N LYS A 35 -2.50 -16.20 -3.59
CA LYS A 35 -1.67 -15.22 -2.89
C LYS A 35 -2.11 -15.00 -1.44
N ALA A 36 -3.42 -14.98 -1.18
CA ALA A 36 -3.97 -14.85 0.17
C ALA A 36 -3.61 -16.06 1.06
N ARG A 37 -3.67 -17.29 0.52
CA ARG A 37 -3.23 -18.50 1.23
C ARG A 37 -1.74 -18.47 1.55
N GLU A 38 -0.89 -18.11 0.58
CA GLU A 38 0.55 -17.99 0.81
C GLU A 38 0.89 -16.90 1.85
N ALA A 39 0.16 -15.79 1.84
CA ALA A 39 0.31 -14.72 2.83
C ALA A 39 -0.14 -15.16 4.23
N LEU A 40 -1.24 -15.92 4.33
CA LEU A 40 -1.73 -16.48 5.58
C LEU A 40 -0.74 -17.49 6.18
N ASP A 41 -0.16 -18.35 5.35
CA ASP A 41 0.84 -19.33 5.81
C ASP A 41 2.12 -18.64 6.27
N LYS A 42 2.57 -17.59 5.57
CA LYS A 42 3.70 -16.75 6.03
C LYS A 42 3.38 -16.04 7.35
N SER A 43 2.16 -15.52 7.51
CA SER A 43 1.73 -14.86 8.74
C SER A 43 1.67 -15.83 9.92
N LYS A 44 1.14 -17.05 9.71
CA LYS A 44 1.12 -18.10 10.74
C LYS A 44 2.54 -18.52 11.13
N ALA A 45 3.44 -18.66 10.16
CA ALA A 45 4.85 -18.98 10.42
C ALA A 45 5.56 -17.87 11.21
N GLN A 46 5.25 -16.60 10.93
CA GLN A 46 5.80 -15.47 11.68
C GLN A 46 5.23 -15.41 13.11
N ALA A 47 3.92 -15.57 13.28
CA ALA A 47 3.28 -15.62 14.59
C ALA A 47 3.82 -16.78 15.45
N ALA A 48 4.08 -17.95 14.86
CA ALA A 48 4.70 -19.06 15.57
C ALA A 48 6.13 -18.74 16.04
N ARG A 49 6.94 -18.05 15.22
CA ARG A 49 8.29 -17.60 15.61
C ARG A 49 8.25 -16.55 16.72
N GLU A 50 7.28 -15.64 16.66
CA GLU A 50 7.10 -14.60 17.68
C GLU A 50 6.62 -15.20 19.01
N ALA A 51 5.68 -16.15 18.97
CA ALA A 51 5.23 -16.90 20.14
C ALA A 51 6.36 -17.74 20.78
N GLU A 52 7.24 -18.36 19.98
CA GLU A 52 8.41 -19.06 20.50
C GLU A 52 9.42 -18.08 21.13
N ALA A 53 9.66 -16.93 20.50
CA ALA A 53 10.52 -15.89 21.04
C ALA A 53 9.96 -15.21 22.30
N GLU A 54 8.63 -15.18 22.45
CA GLU A 54 7.93 -14.69 23.63
C GLU A 54 7.93 -15.73 24.76
N SER A 55 7.73 -17.01 24.44
CA SER A 55 7.89 -18.11 25.40
C SER A 55 9.30 -18.15 26.00
N ARG A 56 10.35 -17.96 25.17
CA ARG A 56 11.75 -17.83 25.63
C ARG A 56 12.02 -16.57 26.47
N ARG A 57 11.23 -15.50 26.28
CA ARG A 57 11.29 -14.29 27.12
C ARG A 57 10.58 -14.49 28.45
N ALA A 58 9.44 -15.18 28.46
CA ALA A 58 8.64 -15.46 29.64
C ALA A 58 9.27 -16.50 30.58
N THR A 59 10.05 -17.46 30.04
CA THR A 59 10.73 -18.46 30.88
C THR A 59 11.87 -17.88 31.72
N GLY A 60 12.36 -16.67 31.40
CA GLY A 60 13.48 -16.04 32.08
C GLY A 60 14.78 -16.82 31.88
N VAL A 61 15.86 -16.14 31.49
CA VAL A 61 17.19 -16.75 31.65
C VAL A 61 17.40 -16.88 33.16
N GLN A 62 17.28 -18.08 33.72
CA GLN A 62 17.71 -18.36 35.08
C GLN A 62 19.21 -18.06 35.13
N GLN A 63 19.54 -16.87 35.63
CA GLN A 63 20.89 -16.63 36.15
C GLN A 63 21.02 -17.55 37.37
N PRO A 64 22.04 -18.43 37.42
CA PRO A 64 22.30 -19.18 38.63
C PRO A 64 22.52 -18.20 39.78
N SER A 65 21.71 -18.31 40.82
CA SER A 65 21.89 -17.58 42.08
C SER A 65 23.18 -18.04 42.72
N VAL A 66 24.21 -17.19 42.70
CA VAL A 66 25.46 -17.42 43.42
C VAL A 66 25.31 -16.81 44.82
N ASP A 67 25.43 -17.66 45.83
CA ASP A 67 25.41 -17.29 47.25
C ASP A 67 26.43 -16.19 47.60
N PRO A 68 26.11 -15.27 48.53
CA PRO A 68 27.02 -14.21 48.94
C PRO A 68 27.98 -14.71 50.03
N ALA A 69 28.99 -15.49 49.66
CA ALA A 69 30.12 -15.71 50.55
C ALA A 69 31.41 -16.00 49.77
N SER A 70 32.37 -15.09 49.94
CA SER A 70 33.82 -15.23 49.78
C SER A 70 34.46 -15.04 48.38
N THR A 71 35.56 -14.29 48.41
CA THR A 71 36.70 -14.20 47.47
C THR A 71 36.63 -13.21 46.28
N PRO A 72 37.78 -12.65 45.82
CA PRO A 72 38.00 -11.21 45.74
C PRO A 72 38.30 -10.68 44.32
N ARG A 73 38.23 -9.35 44.18
CA ARG A 73 38.91 -8.51 43.17
C ARG A 73 39.06 -9.13 41.76
N GLY A 74 38.00 -9.02 40.97
CA GLY A 74 38.10 -8.90 39.52
C GLY A 74 37.48 -7.58 39.11
N SER A 75 38.29 -6.63 38.65
CA SER A 75 37.81 -5.41 37.97
C SER A 75 37.09 -5.82 36.69
N LEU A 76 35.81 -6.18 36.80
CA LEU A 76 34.92 -6.26 35.66
C LEU A 76 34.68 -4.83 35.22
N ILE A 77 35.45 -4.43 34.22
CA ILE A 77 35.13 -3.31 33.34
C ILE A 77 33.67 -3.51 32.93
N THR A 78 32.78 -2.72 33.54
CA THR A 78 31.42 -2.54 33.07
C THR A 78 31.54 -2.06 31.64
N LYS A 79 31.30 -2.96 30.67
CA LYS A 79 31.14 -2.55 29.28
C LYS A 79 30.11 -1.42 29.29
N PRO A 80 30.43 -0.24 28.72
CA PRO A 80 29.49 0.85 28.72
C PRO A 80 28.23 0.36 28.04
N THR A 81 27.08 0.56 28.68
CA THR A 81 25.78 0.31 28.07
C THR A 81 25.59 1.38 27.00
N ILE A 82 26.18 1.17 25.82
CA ILE A 82 25.98 2.03 24.65
C ILE A 82 24.57 1.76 24.16
N GLY A 83 23.62 2.44 24.78
CA GLY A 83 22.19 2.36 24.53
C GLY A 83 21.67 3.62 23.86
N TYR A 84 22.47 4.31 23.04
CA TYR A 84 21.94 5.42 22.26
C TYR A 84 20.90 4.88 21.30
N VAL A 85 19.65 5.31 21.50
CA VAL A 85 18.60 5.17 20.50
C VAL A 85 18.89 6.25 19.48
N ARG A 86 19.35 5.85 18.29
CA ARG A 86 19.45 6.76 17.16
C ARG A 86 18.09 6.77 16.48
N ASP A 87 17.52 7.96 16.30
CA ASP A 87 16.29 8.15 15.54
C ASP A 87 16.62 9.05 14.34
N ILE A 88 16.48 8.51 13.14
CA ILE A 88 16.74 9.21 11.89
C ILE A 88 15.39 9.51 11.25
N ASP A 89 14.94 10.75 11.34
CA ASP A 89 13.76 11.21 10.63
C ASP A 89 14.07 11.35 9.12
N LEU A 90 13.29 10.64 8.31
CA LEU A 90 13.35 10.62 6.85
C LEU A 90 12.03 11.07 6.22
N SER A 91 11.09 11.64 6.99
CA SER A 91 9.80 12.13 6.49
C SER A 91 9.94 13.14 5.35
N VAL A 92 10.86 14.10 5.47
CA VAL A 92 11.09 15.12 4.43
C VAL A 92 11.57 14.47 3.13
N PHE A 93 12.47 13.48 3.24
CA PHE A 93 12.96 12.71 2.10
C PHE A 93 11.83 11.89 1.48
N ALA A 94 11.08 11.12 2.28
CA ALA A 94 9.97 10.30 1.84
C ALA A 94 8.90 11.14 1.12
N ALA A 95 8.56 12.30 1.66
CA ALA A 95 7.60 13.23 1.05
C ALA A 95 8.10 13.78 -0.30
N GLY A 96 9.39 14.11 -0.42
CA GLY A 96 9.98 14.55 -1.68
C GLY A 96 10.05 13.43 -2.72
N PHE A 97 10.43 12.23 -2.30
CA PHE A 97 10.46 11.03 -3.14
C PHE A 97 9.07 10.70 -3.67
N LEU A 98 8.06 10.62 -2.80
CA LEU A 98 6.68 10.35 -3.18
C LEU A 98 6.13 11.42 -4.12
N ALA A 99 6.37 12.70 -3.84
CA ALA A 99 5.90 13.78 -4.71
C ALA A 99 6.41 13.64 -6.15
N LYS A 100 7.65 13.17 -6.32
CA LYS A 100 8.23 12.92 -7.64
C LYS A 100 7.66 11.66 -8.28
N GLU A 101 7.79 10.52 -7.62
CA GLU A 101 7.49 9.21 -8.21
C GLU A 101 5.99 9.01 -8.45
N LEU A 102 5.13 9.56 -7.58
CA LEU A 102 3.68 9.46 -7.77
C LEU A 102 3.22 10.14 -9.06
N CYS A 103 3.80 11.29 -9.43
CA CYS A 103 3.42 12.01 -10.65
C CYS A 103 3.82 11.29 -11.94
N GLU A 104 4.66 10.26 -11.86
CA GLU A 104 5.01 9.41 -13.00
C GLU A 104 4.00 8.26 -13.20
N LEU A 105 3.12 8.02 -12.22
CA LEU A 105 2.12 6.96 -12.30
C LEU A 105 1.00 7.33 -13.26
N LYS A 106 0.80 6.44 -14.23
CA LYS A 106 -0.32 6.45 -15.15
C LYS A 106 -0.79 5.02 -15.41
N HIS A 107 -2.09 4.87 -15.58
CA HIS A 107 -2.74 3.66 -16.03
C HIS A 107 -3.45 3.95 -17.34
N THR A 108 -3.30 3.07 -18.32
CA THR A 108 -3.80 3.25 -19.68
C THR A 108 -4.61 2.05 -20.10
N TRP A 109 -5.76 2.29 -20.73
CA TRP A 109 -6.58 1.26 -21.35
C TRP A 109 -6.81 1.61 -22.82
N LYS A 110 -7.55 0.74 -23.53
CA LYS A 110 -7.81 0.86 -24.97
C LYS A 110 -8.31 2.25 -25.38
N ASP A 111 -9.19 2.81 -24.56
CA ASP A 111 -9.97 4.00 -24.89
C ASP A 111 -9.62 5.20 -24.00
N GLY A 112 -8.55 5.17 -23.21
CA GLY A 112 -8.23 6.30 -22.34
C GLY A 112 -7.03 6.10 -21.42
N GLU A 113 -6.80 7.10 -20.57
CA GLU A 113 -5.76 7.07 -19.54
C GLU A 113 -6.24 7.75 -18.25
N VAL A 114 -5.72 7.30 -17.11
CA VAL A 114 -5.76 8.01 -15.83
C VAL A 114 -4.34 8.18 -15.33
N LYS A 115 -4.05 9.32 -14.73
CA LYS A 115 -2.72 9.61 -14.18
C LYS A 115 -2.80 10.45 -12.93
N VAL A 116 -1.82 10.27 -12.07
CA VAL A 116 -1.59 11.15 -10.95
C VAL A 116 -0.99 12.47 -11.45
N THR A 117 -1.49 13.59 -10.95
CA THR A 117 -1.02 14.92 -11.32
C THR A 117 -0.22 15.59 -10.22
N ALA A 118 -0.55 15.33 -8.95
CA ALA A 118 0.18 15.90 -7.82
C ALA A 118 -0.08 15.13 -6.53
N LEU A 119 0.93 15.08 -5.65
CA LEU A 119 0.75 14.80 -4.22
C LEU A 119 0.43 16.11 -3.48
N ASN A 120 -0.72 16.18 -2.82
CA ASN A 120 -1.09 17.30 -1.98
C ASN A 120 -0.38 17.22 -0.63
N ARG A 121 0.85 17.76 -0.57
CA ARG A 121 1.72 17.68 0.61
C ARG A 121 1.14 18.34 1.86
N ASN A 122 0.25 19.32 1.70
CA ASN A 122 -0.38 20.03 2.84
C ASN A 122 -1.54 19.23 3.46
N GLN A 123 -2.08 18.25 2.73
CA GLN A 123 -3.19 17.40 3.15
C GLN A 123 -2.77 15.93 3.30
N SER A 124 -1.48 15.65 3.13
CA SER A 124 -0.87 14.34 3.33
C SER A 124 -0.06 14.35 4.62
N ASP A 125 -0.15 13.26 5.36
CA ASP A 125 0.70 12.99 6.51
C ASP A 125 1.71 11.90 6.15
N ILE A 126 3.00 12.17 6.31
CA ILE A 126 4.08 11.32 5.81
C ILE A 126 5.12 11.18 6.91
N HIS A 127 5.02 10.07 7.64
CA HIS A 127 5.96 9.70 8.67
C HIS A 127 6.85 8.55 8.20
N ALA A 128 8.16 8.76 8.26
CA ALA A 128 9.15 7.73 7.96
C ALA A 128 10.39 7.97 8.83
N SER A 129 10.72 7.03 9.70
CA SER A 129 11.87 7.14 10.60
C SER A 129 12.59 5.80 10.75
N ILE A 130 13.89 5.85 10.99
CA ILE A 130 14.70 4.67 11.25
C ILE A 130 15.23 4.76 12.67
N LYS A 131 14.88 3.77 13.48
CA LYS A 131 15.35 3.67 14.86
C LYS A 131 16.40 2.58 14.97
N GLU A 132 17.52 2.92 15.59
CA GLU A 132 18.59 1.99 15.91
C GLU A 132 18.76 1.89 17.41
N LYS A 133 18.68 0.67 17.94
CA LYS A 133 18.85 0.38 19.37
C LYS A 133 19.63 -0.91 19.54
N ARG A 134 20.78 -0.83 20.22
CA ARG A 134 21.65 -2.00 20.51
C ARG A 134 22.06 -2.77 19.24
N GLY A 135 22.40 -2.06 18.17
CA GLY A 135 22.78 -2.64 16.88
C GLY A 135 21.62 -3.28 16.10
N LYS A 136 20.37 -3.17 16.59
CA LYS A 136 19.18 -3.52 15.82
C LYS A 136 18.61 -2.27 15.20
N ARG A 137 18.30 -2.35 13.91
CA ARG A 137 17.70 -1.28 13.12
C ARG A 137 16.29 -1.67 12.71
N ALA A 138 15.36 -0.73 12.82
CA ALA A 138 13.98 -0.89 12.38
C ALA A 138 13.52 0.37 11.64
N LEU A 139 12.82 0.18 10.52
CA LEU A 139 12.12 1.23 9.81
C LEU A 139 10.69 1.31 10.35
N TYR A 140 10.25 2.53 10.64
CA TYR A 140 8.88 2.86 10.99
C TYR A 140 8.33 3.83 9.95
N TYR A 141 7.19 3.52 9.37
CA TYR A 141 6.48 4.45 8.50
C TYR A 141 4.97 4.38 8.74
N ASP A 142 4.33 5.53 8.57
CA ASP A 142 2.89 5.72 8.62
C ASP A 142 2.55 6.84 7.63
N LEU A 143 1.71 6.53 6.65
CA LEU A 143 1.41 7.41 5.52
C LEU A 143 -0.10 7.57 5.37
N THR A 144 -0.53 8.81 5.29
CA THR A 144 -1.82 9.24 4.74
C THR A 144 -1.54 10.13 3.54
N LEU A 145 -1.88 9.67 2.34
CA LEU A 145 -1.56 10.36 1.10
C LEU A 145 -2.83 10.95 0.49
N MET A 146 -2.78 12.22 0.09
CA MET A 146 -3.83 12.84 -0.70
C MET A 146 -3.27 13.22 -2.07
N VAL A 147 -3.82 12.62 -3.11
CA VAL A 147 -3.26 12.62 -4.46
C VAL A 147 -4.31 13.14 -5.44
N ASN A 148 -3.94 14.13 -6.25
CA ASN A 148 -4.78 14.60 -7.34
C ASN A 148 -4.55 13.72 -8.57
N TRP A 149 -5.62 13.42 -9.30
CA TRP A 149 -5.55 12.63 -10.53
C TRP A 149 -6.44 13.23 -11.62
N THR A 150 -6.12 12.87 -12.85
CA THR A 150 -6.91 13.22 -14.05
C THR A 150 -7.08 11.99 -14.92
N GLY A 151 -8.25 11.82 -15.50
CA GLY A 151 -8.58 10.80 -16.48
C GLY A 151 -9.11 11.39 -17.76
N LYS A 152 -8.85 10.73 -18.89
CA LYS A 152 -9.37 11.09 -20.21
C LYS A 152 -9.89 9.84 -20.91
N SER A 153 -11.03 9.95 -21.59
CA SER A 153 -11.62 8.86 -22.36
C SER A 153 -11.99 9.29 -23.78
N LYS A 154 -11.70 8.45 -24.76
CA LYS A 154 -12.07 8.60 -26.17
C LYS A 154 -13.54 8.25 -26.45
N LEU A 155 -14.22 7.62 -25.47
CA LEU A 155 -15.63 7.24 -25.60
C LEU A 155 -16.58 8.44 -25.43
N GLY A 156 -16.11 9.54 -24.85
CA GLY A 156 -16.93 10.74 -24.74
C GLY A 156 -16.97 11.51 -26.06
N ARG A 157 -18.11 12.15 -26.32
CA ARG A 157 -18.46 12.72 -27.63
C ARG A 157 -17.78 14.06 -27.96
N SER A 158 -16.94 14.59 -27.07
CA SER A 158 -16.31 15.91 -27.22
C SER A 158 -14.90 15.98 -26.63
N SER A 159 -14.22 17.11 -26.87
CA SER A 159 -12.94 17.51 -26.24
C SER A 159 -13.00 17.68 -24.71
N HIS A 160 -14.12 17.36 -24.06
CA HIS A 160 -14.35 17.49 -22.61
C HIS A 160 -14.53 16.15 -21.91
N SER A 161 -14.10 15.06 -22.53
CA SER A 161 -14.16 13.70 -21.98
C SER A 161 -13.04 13.48 -20.96
N GLU A 162 -12.93 14.41 -20.02
CA GLU A 162 -11.91 14.48 -19.00
C GLU A 162 -12.59 14.53 -17.63
N MET A 163 -12.00 13.84 -16.67
CA MET A 163 -12.42 13.86 -15.28
C MET A 163 -11.19 14.16 -14.44
N GLN A 164 -11.39 14.89 -13.35
CA GLN A 164 -10.38 15.10 -12.34
C GLN A 164 -10.94 14.72 -10.98
N GLY A 165 -10.05 14.34 -10.09
CA GLY A 165 -10.44 13.91 -8.76
C GLY A 165 -9.28 13.93 -7.78
N VAL A 166 -9.62 13.50 -6.57
CA VAL A 166 -8.70 13.36 -5.46
C VAL A 166 -8.80 11.91 -4.99
N MET A 167 -7.67 11.27 -4.76
CA MET A 167 -7.58 9.97 -4.11
C MET A 167 -6.94 10.18 -2.76
N LYS A 168 -7.60 9.72 -1.70
CA LYS A 168 -7.02 9.69 -0.36
C LYS A 168 -6.69 8.25 -0.02
N MET A 169 -5.42 7.97 0.28
CA MET A 169 -4.97 6.72 0.87
C MET A 169 -4.63 6.94 2.33
N TYR A 170 -5.03 6.00 3.19
CA TYR A 170 -4.80 6.10 4.62
C TYR A 170 -4.58 4.71 5.22
N ASN A 171 -4.05 4.70 6.45
CA ASN A 171 -3.60 3.50 7.13
C ASN A 171 -2.53 2.74 6.35
N VAL A 172 -1.55 3.45 5.78
CA VAL A 172 -0.42 2.83 5.09
C VAL A 172 0.78 2.81 6.02
N ALA A 173 0.87 1.75 6.80
CA ALA A 173 1.88 1.52 7.81
C ALA A 173 2.57 0.16 7.63
N GLN A 174 3.67 -0.05 8.33
CA GLN A 174 4.52 -1.25 8.27
C GLN A 174 3.80 -2.60 8.49
N ASP A 175 2.71 -2.60 9.25
CA ASP A 175 1.92 -3.75 9.67
C ASP A 175 0.63 -3.94 8.86
N THR A 176 0.34 -2.98 7.98
CA THR A 176 -0.87 -2.99 7.16
C THR A 176 -0.56 -3.48 5.75
N LYS A 177 -1.54 -4.09 5.09
CA LYS A 177 -1.40 -4.61 3.73
C LYS A 177 -2.59 -4.19 2.89
N PHE A 178 -2.43 -4.20 1.57
CA PHE A 178 -3.61 -4.07 0.72
C PHE A 178 -4.45 -5.36 0.79
N ALA A 179 -5.72 -5.23 1.20
CA ALA A 179 -6.74 -6.25 1.09
C ALA A 179 -8.09 -5.58 0.75
N LEU A 180 -8.66 -5.90 -0.41
CA LEU A 180 -9.97 -5.37 -0.82
C LEU A 180 -11.05 -5.88 0.13
N GLY A 181 -11.80 -4.97 0.76
CA GLY A 181 -12.77 -5.31 1.81
C GLY A 181 -12.12 -5.78 3.13
N GLY A 182 -10.82 -5.56 3.28
CA GLY A 182 -10.07 -5.87 4.50
C GLY A 182 -10.50 -4.99 5.67
N ASP A 183 -10.13 -5.43 6.87
CA ASP A 183 -10.45 -4.72 8.10
C ASP A 183 -9.69 -3.38 8.19
N LYS A 184 -10.35 -2.38 8.79
CA LYS A 184 -9.85 -1.00 8.86
C LYS A 184 -8.57 -0.87 9.68
N GLU A 185 -8.29 -1.80 10.58
CA GLU A 185 -7.10 -1.75 11.43
C GLU A 185 -5.89 -2.39 10.74
N THR A 186 -6.12 -3.32 9.81
CA THR A 186 -5.06 -4.16 9.22
C THR A 186 -4.79 -3.90 7.74
N SER A 187 -5.64 -3.09 7.11
CA SER A 187 -5.61 -2.89 5.65
C SER A 187 -5.43 -1.43 5.25
N TYR A 188 -4.73 -1.23 4.13
CA TYR A 188 -4.73 0.05 3.43
C TYR A 188 -6.14 0.37 2.98
N MET A 189 -6.57 1.61 3.16
CA MET A 189 -7.86 2.07 2.66
C MET A 189 -7.68 3.22 1.69
N TYR A 190 -8.64 3.35 0.78
CA TYR A 190 -8.70 4.50 -0.10
C TYR A 190 -10.11 5.05 -0.26
N GLU A 191 -10.16 6.36 -0.45
CA GLU A 191 -11.35 7.08 -0.90
C GLU A 191 -11.05 7.70 -2.25
N LEU A 192 -11.95 7.49 -3.21
CA LEU A 192 -11.87 8.11 -4.53
C LEU A 192 -12.92 9.22 -4.63
N GLY A 193 -12.46 10.46 -4.69
CA GLY A 193 -13.26 11.66 -4.86
C GLY A 193 -13.21 12.19 -6.29
N PHE A 194 -14.36 12.68 -6.77
CA PHE A 194 -14.54 13.37 -8.05
C PHE A 194 -15.76 14.31 -7.94
N ALA A 195 -15.90 15.22 -8.91
CA ALA A 195 -16.95 16.24 -8.89
C ALA A 195 -18.36 15.64 -8.76
N THR A 196 -19.25 16.34 -8.05
CA THR A 196 -20.62 15.91 -7.72
C THR A 196 -21.48 15.63 -8.95
N GLN A 197 -21.22 16.30 -10.07
CA GLN A 197 -21.87 16.04 -11.35
C GLN A 197 -21.63 14.60 -11.87
N PHE A 198 -20.60 13.94 -11.37
CA PHE A 198 -20.29 12.54 -11.66
C PHE A 198 -20.74 11.62 -10.52
N HIS A 199 -21.58 12.05 -9.58
CA HIS A 199 -22.14 11.14 -8.57
C HIS A 199 -23.34 10.37 -9.15
N GLY A 200 -23.47 9.09 -8.79
CA GLY A 200 -24.56 8.24 -9.28
C GLY A 200 -24.39 7.81 -10.75
N ALA A 201 -25.52 7.71 -11.47
CA ALA A 201 -25.53 7.31 -12.87
C ALA A 201 -24.85 8.37 -13.75
N CYS A 202 -23.85 7.94 -14.52
CA CYS A 202 -23.09 8.82 -15.41
C CYS A 202 -23.03 8.24 -16.81
N GLU A 203 -22.58 9.06 -17.77
CA GLU A 203 -22.26 8.57 -19.11
C GLU A 203 -21.22 7.44 -19.04
N PRO A 204 -21.26 6.45 -19.96
CA PRO A 204 -20.39 5.28 -19.90
C PRO A 204 -18.90 5.59 -19.79
N TRP A 205 -18.44 6.65 -20.46
CA TRP A 205 -17.03 7.08 -20.40
C TRP A 205 -16.62 7.53 -19.00
N ALA A 206 -17.52 8.19 -18.26
CA ALA A 206 -17.26 8.70 -16.92
C ALA A 206 -17.28 7.57 -15.90
N THR A 207 -18.18 6.59 -16.07
CA THR A 207 -18.19 5.36 -15.26
C THR A 207 -16.89 4.58 -15.43
N GLN A 208 -16.44 4.40 -16.67
CA GLN A 208 -15.16 3.73 -16.94
C GLN A 208 -13.98 4.47 -16.30
N ILE A 209 -13.90 5.80 -16.39
CA ILE A 209 -12.80 6.54 -15.75
C ILE A 209 -12.78 6.31 -14.22
N LYS A 210 -13.94 6.21 -13.55
CA LYS A 210 -13.96 5.93 -12.10
C LYS A 210 -13.42 4.55 -11.78
N GLU A 211 -13.79 3.54 -12.56
CA GLU A 211 -13.29 2.17 -12.41
C GLU A 211 -11.78 2.12 -12.64
N GLU A 212 -11.30 2.72 -13.73
CA GLU A 212 -9.87 2.73 -14.07
C GLU A 212 -9.05 3.63 -13.10
N ALA A 213 -9.65 4.68 -12.53
CA ALA A 213 -9.00 5.51 -11.50
C ALA A 213 -8.76 4.73 -10.21
N ALA A 214 -9.54 3.69 -9.90
CA ALA A 214 -9.28 2.80 -8.78
C ALA A 214 -7.98 2.00 -8.98
N GLU A 215 -7.57 1.72 -10.23
CA GLU A 215 -6.30 1.03 -10.52
C GLU A 215 -5.08 1.88 -10.14
N LEU A 216 -5.21 3.21 -10.09
CA LEU A 216 -4.14 4.08 -9.58
C LEU A 216 -3.78 3.75 -8.13
N PHE A 217 -4.76 3.34 -7.32
CA PHE A 217 -4.51 2.96 -5.93
C PHE A 217 -3.58 1.74 -5.84
N GLU A 218 -3.77 0.74 -6.70
CA GLU A 218 -2.90 -0.45 -6.71
C GLU A 218 -1.47 -0.07 -7.13
N LEU A 219 -1.33 0.78 -8.13
CA LEU A 219 -0.03 1.29 -8.57
C LEU A 219 0.69 2.09 -7.47
N ILE A 220 -0.04 2.92 -6.72
CA ILE A 220 0.52 3.66 -5.59
C ILE A 220 0.95 2.68 -4.48
N SER A 221 0.15 1.68 -4.17
CA SER A 221 0.48 0.66 -3.16
C SER A 221 1.74 -0.13 -3.52
N LEU A 222 1.89 -0.49 -4.81
CA LEU A 222 3.10 -1.12 -5.34
C LEU A 222 4.32 -0.18 -5.30
N LEU A 223 4.12 1.11 -5.55
CA LEU A 223 5.19 2.11 -5.44
C LEU A 223 5.71 2.23 -4.00
N ILE A 224 4.81 2.25 -3.02
CA ILE A 224 5.17 2.39 -1.60
C ILE A 224 6.02 1.17 -1.16
N THR A 225 5.50 -0.03 -1.40
CA THR A 225 6.16 -1.27 -0.97
C THR A 225 7.40 -1.60 -1.80
N GLY A 226 7.35 -1.38 -3.11
CA GLY A 226 8.41 -1.77 -4.05
C GLY A 226 9.50 -0.72 -4.26
N LYS A 227 9.23 0.57 -3.99
CA LYS A 227 10.20 1.65 -4.21
C LYS A 227 10.44 2.54 -3.00
N LEU A 228 9.41 3.03 -2.31
CA LEU A 228 9.60 3.97 -1.20
C LEU A 228 10.37 3.31 -0.05
N VAL A 229 9.91 2.15 0.41
CA VAL A 229 10.53 1.43 1.54
C VAL A 229 12.02 1.18 1.27
N PRO A 230 12.43 0.57 0.14
CA PRO A 230 13.85 0.41 -0.18
C PRO A 230 14.62 1.73 -0.29
N ALA A 231 14.01 2.79 -0.83
CA ALA A 231 14.67 4.09 -0.97
C ALA A 231 14.93 4.75 0.40
N VAL A 232 13.99 4.66 1.33
CA VAL A 232 14.14 5.17 2.71
C VAL A 232 15.20 4.37 3.47
N GLU A 233 15.20 3.05 3.35
CA GLU A 233 16.24 2.19 3.95
C GLU A 233 17.63 2.57 3.45
N LYS A 234 17.80 2.66 2.13
CA LYS A 234 19.07 3.08 1.51
C LYS A 234 19.48 4.49 1.93
N LYS A 235 18.52 5.43 2.03
CA LYS A 235 18.82 6.79 2.47
C LYS A 235 19.31 6.82 3.90
N GLY A 236 18.73 6.01 4.78
CA GLY A 236 19.17 5.89 6.17
C GLY A 236 20.61 5.37 6.30
N GLU A 237 21.06 4.51 5.38
CA GLU A 237 22.46 4.03 5.35
C GLU A 237 23.45 5.15 5.02
N LEU A 238 23.05 6.09 4.16
CA LEU A 238 23.89 7.21 3.73
C LEU A 238 24.00 8.34 4.75
N VAL A 239 23.11 8.34 5.75
CA VAL A 239 23.11 9.34 6.83
C VAL A 239 24.02 8.91 7.98
N HIS A 240 24.69 7.75 7.87
CA HIS A 240 25.58 7.21 8.90
C HIS A 240 26.77 8.09 9.26
#